data_AF-A0A820D7Z0-F1
#
_entry.id   AF-A0A820D7Z0-F1
#
_cell.length_a   1.000
_cell.length_b   1.000
_cell.length_c   1.000
_cell.angle_alpha   90.00
_cell.angle_beta   90.00
_cell.angle_gamma   90.00
#
_symmetry.space_group_name_H-M   'P 1'
#
loop_
_entity.id
_entity.type
_entity.pdbx_description
1 polymer ?
#
loop_
_entity_poly.entity_id
_entity_poly.type
_entity_poly.pdbx_seq_one_letter_code
_entity_poly.pdbx_strand_id
1 'polypeptide(L)' 'IQNKDDLIVIFNCELFRILNLHYNRSNQINISISCKEIAQGSLKEFFVAIQQQ' A
#
# COMPACT_ATOMS: atom_id res chain seq x y z
N ILE A 1 -2.88 13.06 8.51
CA ILE A 1 -3.36 12.84 7.12
C ILE A 1 -4.75 13.43 7.06
N GLN A 2 -4.94 14.48 6.27
CA GLN A 2 -6.25 15.14 6.12
C GLN A 2 -6.77 15.05 4.68
N ASN A 3 -5.88 14.79 3.73
CA ASN A 3 -6.23 14.58 2.33
C ASN A 3 -5.72 13.20 1.88
N LYS A 4 -6.50 12.52 1.04
CA LYS A 4 -6.09 11.25 0.40
C LYS A 4 -4.78 11.40 -0.37
N ASP A 5 -4.49 12.58 -0.90
CA ASP A 5 -3.26 12.83 -1.67
C ASP A 5 -1.99 12.90 -0.82
N ASP A 6 -2.14 13.02 0.51
CA ASP A 6 -1.04 12.88 1.46
C ASP A 6 -0.57 11.40 1.58
N LEU A 7 -1.37 10.43 1.09
CA LEU A 7 -1.05 9.01 1.15
C LEU A 7 -0.09 8.63 0.02
N ILE A 8 1.19 8.53 0.39
CA ILE A 8 2.27 8.10 -0.48
C ILE A 8 2.80 6.75 -0.03
N VAL A 9 2.78 5.76 -0.92
CA VAL A 9 3.33 4.42 -0.67
C VAL A 9 4.69 4.31 -1.36
N ILE A 10 5.70 3.97 -0.56
CA ILE A 10 7.08 3.74 -1.00
C ILE A 10 7.49 2.29 -0.67
N PHE A 11 8.41 1.71 -1.43
CA PHE A 11 8.76 0.29 -1.27
C PHE A 11 9.32 -0.09 0.11
N ASN A 12 9.98 0.85 0.77
CA ASN A 12 10.57 0.66 2.09
C ASN A 12 9.63 1.05 3.25
N CYS A 13 8.33 1.25 3.01
CA CYS A 13 7.39 1.54 4.09
C CYS A 13 6.92 0.25 4.80
N GLU A 14 6.40 0.43 6.01
CA GLU A 14 5.91 -0.66 6.85
C GLU A 14 4.78 -1.48 6.21
N LEU A 15 3.94 -0.85 5.39
CA LEU A 15 2.90 -1.56 4.63
C LEU A 15 3.50 -2.66 3.76
N PHE A 16 4.54 -2.34 2.99
CA PHE A 16 5.19 -3.31 2.11
C PHE A 16 5.96 -4.37 2.88
N ARG A 17 6.54 -4.01 4.03
CA ARG A 17 7.16 -4.99 4.93
C ARG A 17 6.15 -6.04 5.40
N ILE A 18 4.97 -5.60 5.83
CA ILE A 18 3.90 -6.49 6.34
C ILE A 18 3.31 -7.32 5.19
N LEU A 19 3.00 -6.71 4.05
CA LEU A 19 2.48 -7.42 2.88
C LEU A 19 3.48 -8.49 2.39
N ASN A 20 4.77 -8.17 2.34
CA ASN A 20 5.80 -9.11 1.96
C ASN A 20 5.92 -10.27 2.97
N LEU A 21 5.86 -9.99 4.27
CA LEU A 21 5.87 -11.05 5.30
C LEU A 21 4.64 -11.97 5.21
N HIS A 22 3.48 -11.41 4.85
CA HIS A 22 2.21 -12.14 4.79
C HIS A 22 2.08 -12.97 3.51
N TYR A 23 2.44 -12.41 2.35
CA TYR A 23 2.20 -13.02 1.04
C TYR A 23 3.46 -13.56 0.34
N ASN A 24 4.65 -13.09 0.70
CA ASN A 24 5.94 -13.44 0.07
C ASN A 24 7.01 -13.78 1.12
N ARG A 25 6.64 -14.57 2.15
CA ARG A 25 7.49 -14.87 3.31
C ARG A 25 8.88 -15.39 2.93
N SER A 26 8.99 -16.17 1.85
CA SER A 26 10.24 -16.75 1.36
C SER A 26 11.03 -15.82 0.44
N ASN A 27 10.54 -14.62 0.14
CA ASN A 27 11.13 -13.64 -0.79
C ASN A 27 11.43 -14.21 -2.20
N GLN A 28 10.61 -15.16 -2.66
CA GLN A 28 10.81 -15.78 -3.97
C GLN A 28 10.29 -14.91 -5.12
N ILE A 29 9.42 -13.94 -4.82
CA ILE A 29 8.81 -13.04 -5.80
C ILE A 29 9.39 -11.65 -5.61
N ASN A 30 9.77 -11.01 -6.72
CA ASN A 30 10.11 -9.60 -6.71
C ASN A 30 8.83 -8.77 -6.82
N ILE A 31 8.65 -7.82 -5.90
CA ILE A 31 7.49 -6.93 -5.89
C ILE A 31 7.63 -5.95 -7.06
N SER A 32 6.61 -5.90 -7.92
CA SER A 32 6.59 -5.01 -9.08
C SER A 32 6.20 -3.58 -8.71
N ILE A 33 6.56 -2.62 -9.57
CA ILE A 33 6.13 -1.21 -9.45
C ILE A 33 4.61 -1.08 -9.50
N SER A 34 3.94 -1.90 -10.32
CA SER A 34 2.49 -1.91 -10.41
C SER A 34 1.83 -2.27 -9.07
N CYS A 35 2.40 -3.19 -8.28
CA CYS A 35 1.89 -3.48 -6.94
C CYS A 35 1.91 -2.25 -6.01
N LYS A 36 2.93 -1.40 -6.12
CA LYS A 36 3.02 -0.14 -5.36
C LYS A 36 1.93 0.84 -5.78
N GLU A 37 1.71 1.01 -7.07
CA GLU A 37 0.68 1.90 -7.59
C GLU A 37 -0.72 1.44 -7.20
N ILE A 38 -0.98 0.13 -7.29
CA ILE A 38 -2.24 -0.48 -6.85
C ILE A 38 -2.43 -0.28 -5.34
N ALA A 39 -1.43 -0.59 -4.53
CA ALA A 39 -1.51 -0.43 -3.07
C ALA A 39 -1.81 1.02 -2.68
N GLN A 40 -1.16 2.00 -3.31
CA GLN A 40 -1.43 3.42 -3.06
C GLN A 40 -2.84 3.82 -3.49
N GLY A 41 -3.27 3.41 -4.69
CA GLY A 41 -4.62 3.69 -5.19
C GLY A 41 -5.69 3.12 -4.26
N SER A 42 -5.55 1.85 -3.87
CA SER A 42 -6.45 1.19 -2.92
C SER A 42 -6.49 1.93 -1.58
N LEU A 43 -5.34 2.31 -1.03
CA LEU A 43 -5.29 3.07 0.24
C LEU A 43 -6.05 4.40 0.16
N LYS A 44 -5.90 5.13 -0.95
CA LYS A 44 -6.61 6.39 -1.17
C LYS A 44 -8.13 6.18 -1.22
N GLU A 45 -8.58 5.15 -1.94
CA GLU A 45 -10.02 4.82 -2.04
C GLU A 45 -10.59 4.38 -0.68
N PHE A 46 -9.89 3.51 0.06
CA PHE A 46 -10.30 3.10 1.40
C PHE A 46 -10.35 4.28 2.38
N PHE A 47 -9.35 5.18 2.32
CA PHE A 47 -9.33 6.36 3.17
C PHE A 47 -10.55 7.26 2.93
N VAL A 48 -10.89 7.51 1.66
CA VAL A 48 -12.08 8.29 1.29
C VAL A 48 -13.36 7.60 1.77
N ALA A 49 -13.48 6.30 1.53
CA ALA A 49 -14.66 5.53 1.91
C ALA A 49 -14.91 5.55 3.43
N ILE A 50 -13.83 5.43 4.24
CA ILE A 50 -13.92 5.48 5.70
C ILE A 50 -14.22 6.89 6.20
N GLN A 51 -13.63 7.93 5.60
CA GLN A 51 -13.86 9.32 6.02
C GLN A 51 -15.28 9.81 5.70
N GLN A 52 -15.95 9.19 4.72
CA GLN A 52 -17.33 9.49 4.33
C GLN A 52 -18.39 8.67 5.10
N GLN A 53 -17.99 7.80 6.02
CA GLN A 53 -18.88 7.16 7.01
C GLN A 53 -19.12 8.07 8.20
#